data_AF-A0A1G3I8E3-F1
#
_entry.id   AF-A0A1G3I8E3-F1
#
_cell.length_a   1.000
_cell.length_b   1.000
_cell.length_c   1.000
_cell.angle_alpha   90.00
_cell.angle_beta   90.00
_cell.angle_gamma   90.00
#
_symmetry.space_group_name_H-M   'P 1'
#
loop_
_entity.id
_entity.type
_entity.pdbx_description
1 polymer ?
#
loop_
_entity_poly.entity_id
_entity_poly.type
_entity_poly.pdbx_seq_one_letter_code
_entity_poly.pdbx_strand_id
1 'polypeptide(L)'
;MEDKMTITRRSVFLAAGMAALAACAAEEGVIANPMPTACLANSGTYLKGVDWSKAEAVHITYRNGRYTPLITNLAVNKPYIVRVANKDETLRGFRARELFSSVAVAKVSHDGKEVAGNCPGAVNIAPLKTAEIRLVTVEPGGYYFTDDPIVFGDAYPDSLALSPAMPDPKNKFFFQEDIAVGSGGAERAFGILAVK
;
A
#
# COMPACT_ATOMS: atom_id res chain seq x y z
N MET A 1 -19.73 2.60 -83.05
CA MET A 1 -19.89 1.20 -82.61
C MET A 1 -18.98 1.00 -81.42
N GLU A 2 -19.61 0.60 -80.32
CA GLU A 2 -19.04 -0.04 -79.12
C GLU A 2 -18.18 0.80 -78.16
N ASP A 3 -18.95 1.46 -77.30
CA ASP A 3 -18.64 1.90 -75.94
C ASP A 3 -18.26 0.70 -75.04
N LYS A 4 -17.21 0.84 -74.22
CA LYS A 4 -16.88 -0.10 -73.13
C LYS A 4 -16.60 0.67 -71.83
N MET A 5 -17.66 0.84 -71.04
CA MET A 5 -17.80 0.39 -69.63
C MET A 5 -16.52 -0.30 -69.09
N THR A 6 -15.92 -0.04 -67.92
CA THR A 6 -16.49 0.23 -66.59
C THR A 6 -15.35 0.36 -65.54
N ILE A 7 -15.72 0.80 -64.33
CA ILE A 7 -15.15 0.45 -63.00
C ILE A 7 -14.10 1.41 -62.41
N THR A 8 -14.65 2.48 -61.83
CA THR A 8 -14.40 3.08 -60.51
C THR A 8 -13.28 2.42 -59.67
N ARG A 9 -12.20 3.18 -59.51
CA ARG A 9 -11.02 2.84 -58.70
C ARG A 9 -11.41 2.85 -57.21
N ARG A 10 -11.41 1.66 -56.60
CA ARG A 10 -11.74 1.41 -55.19
C ARG A 10 -10.78 2.14 -54.25
N SER A 11 -11.35 2.94 -53.35
CA SER A 11 -10.70 3.54 -52.19
C SER A 11 -10.10 2.46 -51.30
N VAL A 12 -8.78 2.49 -51.11
CA VAL A 12 -8.09 1.70 -50.09
C VAL A 12 -7.87 2.59 -48.87
N PHE A 13 -8.82 2.59 -47.95
CA PHE A 13 -8.60 3.02 -46.57
C PHE A 13 -7.89 1.87 -45.84
N LEU A 14 -6.57 1.92 -45.76
CA LEU A 14 -5.80 1.04 -44.88
C LEU A 14 -5.89 1.61 -43.46
N ALA A 15 -6.79 1.02 -42.68
CA ALA A 15 -6.86 1.18 -41.24
C ALA A 15 -5.52 0.74 -40.61
N ALA A 16 -4.73 1.71 -40.17
CA ALA A 16 -3.61 1.44 -39.27
C ALA A 16 -4.21 1.00 -37.93
N GLY A 17 -4.03 -0.30 -37.64
CA GLY A 17 -4.61 -0.99 -36.51
C GLY A 17 -4.28 -0.31 -35.18
N MET A 18 -5.32 -0.14 -34.37
CA MET A 18 -5.21 0.14 -32.95
C MET A 18 -4.31 -0.91 -32.31
N ALA A 19 -3.11 -0.51 -31.90
CA ALA A 19 -2.32 -1.29 -30.96
C ALA A 19 -3.11 -1.38 -29.65
N ALA A 20 -3.74 -2.52 -29.43
CA ALA A 20 -4.42 -2.83 -28.19
C ALA A 20 -3.42 -2.74 -27.03
N LEU A 21 -3.65 -1.81 -26.11
CA LEU A 21 -2.98 -1.69 -24.82
C LEU A 21 -3.38 -2.88 -23.94
N ALA A 22 -2.88 -4.08 -24.26
CA ALA A 22 -3.01 -5.28 -23.43
C ALA A 22 -1.96 -5.31 -22.31
N ALA A 23 -1.81 -4.19 -21.60
CA ALA A 23 -0.89 -4.05 -20.47
C ALA A 23 -1.63 -3.44 -19.27
N CYS A 24 -2.64 -4.14 -18.73
CA CYS A 24 -3.13 -3.83 -17.38
C CYS A 24 -3.98 -4.98 -16.82
N ALA A 25 -3.34 -6.09 -16.46
CA ALA A 25 -3.94 -7.10 -15.57
C ALA A 25 -3.04 -7.32 -14.34
N ALA A 26 -2.32 -6.27 -13.91
CA ALA A 26 -1.75 -6.26 -12.58
C ALA A 26 -2.88 -5.91 -11.61
N GLU A 27 -3.44 -6.91 -10.94
CA GLU A 27 -4.55 -6.70 -10.01
C GLU A 27 -4.06 -5.95 -8.76
N GLU A 28 -4.30 -4.64 -8.74
CA GLU A 28 -4.26 -3.88 -7.49
C GLU A 28 -5.39 -4.32 -6.57
N GLY A 29 -5.18 -4.21 -5.27
CA GLY A 29 -6.22 -4.61 -4.33
C GLY A 29 -5.78 -4.68 -2.88
N VAL A 30 -6.78 -4.85 -2.02
CA VAL A 30 -6.58 -5.08 -0.60
C VAL A 30 -6.59 -6.58 -0.34
N ILE A 31 -5.55 -7.06 0.32
CA ILE A 31 -5.47 -8.46 0.74
C ILE A 31 -5.85 -8.51 2.22
N ALA A 32 -6.91 -9.25 2.53
CA ALA A 32 -7.37 -9.42 3.91
C ALA A 32 -6.29 -10.07 4.78
N ASN A 33 -6.26 -9.72 6.06
CA ASN A 33 -5.41 -10.42 7.02
C ASN A 33 -5.90 -11.89 7.17
N PRO A 34 -5.06 -12.92 6.94
CA PRO A 34 -5.47 -14.32 7.05
C PRO A 34 -5.74 -14.74 8.50
N MET A 35 -5.33 -13.92 9.49
CA MET A 35 -5.71 -14.06 10.89
C MET A 35 -6.58 -12.87 11.30
N PRO A 36 -7.89 -12.87 11.01
CA PRO A 36 -8.78 -11.76 11.36
C PRO A 36 -8.87 -11.49 12.87
N THR A 37 -8.57 -12.48 13.70
CA THR A 37 -8.48 -12.33 15.17
C THR A 37 -7.28 -11.50 15.61
N ALA A 38 -6.28 -11.29 14.75
CA ALA A 38 -5.14 -10.41 15.00
C ALA A 38 -5.46 -8.93 14.71
N CYS A 39 -6.62 -8.63 14.12
CA CYS A 39 -7.02 -7.25 13.85
C CYS A 39 -7.23 -6.47 15.15
N LEU A 40 -6.90 -5.17 15.12
CA LEU A 40 -7.05 -4.29 16.28
C LEU A 40 -8.48 -4.34 16.84
N ALA A 41 -8.61 -4.85 18.07
CA ALA A 41 -9.89 -4.88 18.76
C ALA A 41 -10.43 -3.45 18.93
N ASN A 42 -11.76 -3.30 18.80
CA ASN A 42 -12.44 -2.01 18.96
C ASN A 42 -11.98 -0.91 17.98
N SER A 43 -11.44 -1.26 16.81
CA SER A 43 -11.09 -0.31 15.72
C SER A 43 -12.16 0.77 15.51
N GLY A 44 -13.45 0.40 15.49
CA GLY A 44 -14.56 1.34 15.33
C GLY A 44 -14.63 2.46 16.39
N THR A 45 -14.16 2.22 17.62
CA THR A 45 -14.10 3.24 18.68
C THR A 45 -13.06 4.31 18.35
N TYR A 46 -11.90 3.92 17.84
CA TYR A 46 -10.83 4.84 17.44
C TYR A 46 -11.18 5.66 16.21
N LEU A 47 -12.03 5.12 15.33
CA LEU A 47 -12.47 5.79 14.11
C LEU A 47 -13.64 6.75 14.34
N LYS A 48 -14.35 6.63 15.46
CA LYS A 48 -15.55 7.42 15.73
C LYS A 48 -15.21 8.89 15.90
N GLY A 49 -15.78 9.74 15.03
CA GLY A 49 -15.63 11.19 15.11
C GLY A 49 -14.28 11.72 14.60
N VAL A 50 -13.48 10.90 13.93
CA VAL A 50 -12.23 11.34 13.30
C VAL A 50 -12.52 12.33 12.18
N ASP A 51 -11.91 13.51 12.26
CA ASP A 51 -11.94 14.53 11.22
C ASP A 51 -10.82 14.30 10.19
N TRP A 52 -11.15 13.56 9.13
CA TRP A 52 -10.20 13.22 8.06
C TRP A 52 -9.70 14.42 7.26
N SER A 53 -10.36 15.58 7.34
CA SER A 53 -9.88 16.82 6.68
C SER A 53 -8.62 17.39 7.34
N LYS A 54 -8.37 17.02 8.61
CA LYS A 54 -7.20 17.40 9.40
C LYS A 54 -6.14 16.31 9.47
N ALA A 55 -6.39 15.15 8.85
CA ALA A 55 -5.45 14.04 8.86
C ALA A 55 -4.19 14.42 8.07
N GLU A 56 -3.03 14.16 8.67
CA GLU A 56 -1.74 14.44 8.04
C GLU A 56 -1.48 13.43 6.91
N ALA A 57 -1.04 13.92 5.77
CA ALA A 57 -0.68 13.08 4.64
C ALA A 57 0.79 12.69 4.70
N VAL A 58 1.03 11.38 4.66
CA VAL A 58 2.37 10.79 4.65
C VAL A 58 2.61 10.19 3.28
N HIS A 59 3.75 10.48 2.67
CA HIS A 59 4.07 10.03 1.32
C HIS A 59 5.22 9.04 1.34
N ILE A 60 4.95 7.83 0.88
CA ILE A 60 5.93 6.74 0.71
C ILE A 60 5.96 6.39 -0.77
N THR A 61 7.14 6.41 -1.38
CA THR A 61 7.34 6.14 -2.80
C THR A 61 8.23 4.94 -2.99
N TYR A 62 7.76 3.96 -3.76
CA TYR A 62 8.59 2.87 -4.26
C TYR A 62 9.14 3.22 -5.63
N ARG A 63 10.46 3.16 -5.79
CA ARG A 63 11.13 3.25 -7.10
C ARG A 63 12.46 2.49 -7.07
N ASN A 64 12.78 1.77 -8.13
CA ASN A 64 14.08 1.12 -8.33
C ASN A 64 14.48 0.20 -7.14
N GLY A 65 13.57 -0.63 -6.65
CA GLY A 65 13.88 -1.59 -5.60
C GLY A 65 13.91 -1.01 -4.17
N ARG A 66 13.33 0.17 -3.93
CA ARG A 66 13.40 0.85 -2.64
C ARG A 66 12.19 1.73 -2.34
N TYR A 67 11.74 1.71 -1.09
CA TYR A 67 10.83 2.70 -0.52
C TYR A 67 11.56 3.94 0.02
N THR A 68 10.98 5.11 -0.23
CA THR A 68 11.44 6.41 0.27
C THR A 68 10.27 7.19 0.87
N PRO A 69 10.37 7.68 2.11
CA PRO A 69 11.49 7.47 3.04
C PRO A 69 11.57 6.00 3.50
N LEU A 70 12.74 5.61 4.01
CA LEU A 70 12.95 4.26 4.56
C LEU A 70 12.26 4.10 5.92
N ILE A 71 12.34 5.15 6.75
CA ILE A 71 11.69 5.24 8.06
C ILE A 71 10.70 6.40 8.00
N THR A 72 9.47 6.16 8.47
CA THR A 72 8.48 7.20 8.70
C THR A 72 8.06 7.18 10.16
N ASN A 73 8.21 8.32 10.84
CA ASN A 73 7.74 8.51 12.21
C ASN A 73 6.35 9.15 12.21
N LEU A 74 5.43 8.54 12.95
CA LEU A 74 4.08 9.01 13.20
C LEU A 74 3.92 9.23 14.72
N ALA A 75 2.97 10.06 15.11
CA ALA A 75 2.57 10.19 16.50
C ALA A 75 1.39 9.24 16.79
N VAL A 76 1.34 8.69 17.99
CA VAL A 76 0.24 7.83 18.45
C VAL A 76 -1.05 8.64 18.64
N ASN A 77 -2.21 8.00 18.45
CA ASN A 77 -3.55 8.58 18.54
C ASN A 77 -3.81 9.72 17.55
N LYS A 78 -3.17 9.69 16.37
CA LYS A 78 -3.39 10.69 15.32
C LYS A 78 -3.89 10.04 14.04
N PRO A 79 -4.81 10.72 13.32
CA PRO A 79 -5.26 10.26 12.01
C PRO A 79 -4.25 10.62 10.92
N TYR A 80 -3.98 9.66 10.04
CA TYR A 80 -3.09 9.80 8.90
C TYR A 80 -3.72 9.31 7.61
N ILE A 81 -3.30 9.91 6.50
CA ILE A 81 -3.49 9.43 5.13
C ILE A 81 -2.13 8.97 4.61
N VAL A 82 -1.85 7.67 4.70
CA VAL A 82 -0.61 7.10 4.18
C VAL A 82 -0.77 6.83 2.69
N ARG A 83 0.00 7.54 1.87
CA ARG A 83 0.00 7.42 0.42
C ARG A 83 1.22 6.63 -0.03
N VAL A 84 0.98 5.42 -0.53
CA VAL A 84 2.04 4.54 -1.03
C VAL A 84 1.98 4.55 -2.55
N ALA A 85 2.96 5.20 -3.18
CA ALA A 85 3.07 5.34 -4.62
C ALA A 85 4.02 4.29 -5.19
N ASN A 86 3.54 3.47 -6.12
CA ASN A 86 4.38 2.63 -6.94
C ASN A 86 4.80 3.42 -8.19
N LYS A 87 6.10 3.69 -8.33
CA LYS A 87 6.65 4.41 -9.49
C LYS A 87 7.42 3.49 -10.45
N ASP A 88 7.33 2.19 -10.24
CA ASP A 88 7.82 1.16 -11.14
C ASP A 88 6.70 0.67 -12.08
N GLU A 89 7.09 -0.10 -13.10
CA GLU A 89 6.20 -0.64 -14.13
C GLU A 89 5.62 -2.03 -13.77
N THR A 90 5.87 -2.50 -12.54
CA THR A 90 5.45 -3.82 -12.07
C THR A 90 4.71 -3.71 -10.75
N LEU A 91 3.83 -4.68 -10.45
CA LEU A 91 3.03 -4.71 -9.22
C LEU A 91 3.93 -4.70 -7.98
N ARG A 92 3.54 -3.96 -6.94
CA ARG A 92 4.22 -3.94 -5.64
C ARG A 92 3.24 -4.13 -4.51
N GLY A 93 3.62 -4.85 -3.47
CA GLY A 93 2.85 -4.97 -2.25
C GLY A 93 3.32 -3.97 -1.21
N PHE A 94 2.41 -3.47 -0.38
CA PHE A 94 2.74 -2.87 0.90
C PHE A 94 2.25 -3.86 1.97
N ARG A 95 3.12 -4.82 2.31
CA ARG A 95 2.79 -5.92 3.22
C ARG A 95 3.23 -5.56 4.63
N ALA A 96 2.28 -5.27 5.51
CA ALA A 96 2.55 -4.68 6.82
C ALA A 96 1.62 -5.26 7.89
N ARG A 97 1.63 -6.58 8.09
CA ARG A 97 0.65 -7.27 8.95
C ARG A 97 0.65 -6.77 10.39
N GLU A 98 1.82 -6.59 10.99
CA GLU A 98 1.94 -6.12 12.38
C GLU A 98 1.47 -4.66 12.51
N LEU A 99 1.79 -3.82 11.52
CA LEU A 99 1.28 -2.46 11.42
C LEU A 99 -0.25 -2.43 11.36
N PHE A 100 -0.85 -3.22 10.46
CA PHE A 100 -2.30 -3.22 10.29
C PHE A 100 -3.05 -3.85 11.46
N SER A 101 -2.37 -4.66 12.27
CA SER A 101 -2.90 -5.22 13.51
C SER A 101 -2.85 -4.22 14.67
N SER A 102 -2.04 -3.16 14.58
CA SER A 102 -1.79 -2.18 15.64
C SER A 102 -2.44 -0.81 15.42
N VAL A 103 -3.09 -0.61 14.28
CA VAL A 103 -3.76 0.64 13.88
C VAL A 103 -5.24 0.41 13.58
N ALA A 104 -6.04 1.46 13.73
CA ALA A 104 -7.42 1.42 13.26
C ALA A 104 -7.46 1.87 11.79
N VAL A 105 -7.58 0.93 10.85
CA VAL A 105 -7.73 1.23 9.42
C VAL A 105 -9.18 1.59 9.13
N ALA A 106 -9.42 2.78 8.60
CA ALA A 106 -10.74 3.24 8.20
C ALA A 106 -11.09 2.84 6.78
N LYS A 107 -10.13 3.00 5.85
CA LYS A 107 -10.36 2.83 4.43
C LYS A 107 -9.05 2.66 3.68
N VAL A 108 -9.06 1.80 2.66
CA VAL A 108 -8.04 1.76 1.61
C VAL A 108 -8.67 2.12 0.27
N SER A 109 -7.99 2.98 -0.49
CA SER A 109 -8.42 3.38 -1.83
C SER A 109 -7.28 3.38 -2.83
N HIS A 110 -7.60 3.01 -4.07
CA HIS A 110 -6.71 3.06 -5.23
C HIS A 110 -7.23 4.11 -6.21
N ASP A 111 -6.42 5.11 -6.54
CA ASP A 111 -6.84 6.22 -7.42
C ASP A 111 -8.22 6.83 -7.05
N GLY A 112 -8.49 6.94 -5.74
CA GLY A 112 -9.76 7.45 -5.20
C GLY A 112 -10.93 6.46 -5.19
N LYS A 113 -10.80 5.29 -5.82
CA LYS A 113 -11.77 4.20 -5.73
C LYS A 113 -11.55 3.40 -4.46
N GLU A 114 -12.61 3.17 -3.72
CA GLU A 114 -12.57 2.37 -2.49
C GLU A 114 -12.54 0.88 -2.83
N VAL A 115 -11.66 0.12 -2.15
CA VAL A 115 -11.41 -1.28 -2.52
C VAL A 115 -11.71 -2.28 -1.40
N ALA A 116 -11.42 -2.00 -0.12
CA ALA A 116 -11.95 -2.76 1.03
C ALA A 116 -11.57 -2.12 2.40
N GLY A 117 -12.16 -2.66 3.48
CA GLY A 117 -12.13 -2.15 4.86
C GLY A 117 -11.14 -2.79 5.86
N ASN A 118 -11.56 -2.78 7.12
CA ASN A 118 -10.86 -2.26 8.32
C ASN A 118 -9.66 -3.05 8.86
N CYS A 119 -9.19 -4.09 8.15
CA CYS A 119 -8.05 -4.91 8.58
C CYS A 119 -7.33 -5.59 7.39
N PRO A 120 -6.60 -4.81 6.57
CA PRO A 120 -5.74 -5.38 5.55
C PRO A 120 -4.56 -6.14 6.18
N GLY A 121 -4.11 -7.21 5.52
CA GLY A 121 -2.79 -7.81 5.76
C GLY A 121 -1.73 -7.23 4.82
N ALA A 122 -2.15 -6.85 3.61
CA ALA A 122 -1.32 -6.18 2.61
C ALA A 122 -2.18 -5.34 1.66
N VAL A 123 -1.53 -4.42 0.94
CA VAL A 123 -2.13 -3.63 -0.14
C VAL A 123 -1.28 -3.76 -1.40
N ASN A 124 -1.82 -4.34 -2.46
CA ASN A 124 -1.17 -4.45 -3.77
C ASN A 124 -1.41 -3.17 -4.58
N ILE A 125 -0.34 -2.54 -5.04
CA ILE A 125 -0.34 -1.25 -5.73
C ILE A 125 0.10 -1.46 -7.18
N ALA A 126 -0.83 -1.23 -8.12
CA ALA A 126 -0.58 -1.41 -9.54
C ALA A 126 0.59 -0.52 -10.05
N PRO A 127 1.20 -0.88 -11.19
CA PRO A 127 2.21 -0.09 -11.86
C PRO A 127 1.80 1.38 -12.00
N LEU A 128 2.69 2.30 -11.63
CA LEU A 128 2.47 3.74 -11.75
C LEU A 128 1.26 4.28 -10.97
N LYS A 129 0.69 3.52 -10.03
CA LYS A 129 -0.48 3.89 -9.21
C LYS A 129 -0.11 4.26 -7.78
N THR A 130 -1.10 4.81 -7.06
CA THR A 130 -0.98 5.15 -5.64
C THR A 130 -2.14 4.58 -4.85
N ALA A 131 -1.83 3.91 -3.73
CA ALA A 131 -2.82 3.55 -2.72
C ALA A 131 -2.84 4.61 -1.61
N GLU A 132 -4.04 4.97 -1.15
CA GLU A 132 -4.24 5.75 0.06
C GLU A 132 -4.82 4.87 1.17
N ILE A 133 -4.16 4.87 2.32
CA ILE A 133 -4.58 4.14 3.52
C ILE A 133 -4.91 5.18 4.59
N ARG A 134 -6.19 5.25 4.96
CA ARG A 134 -6.67 6.08 6.07
C ARG A 134 -6.63 5.27 7.35
N LEU A 135 -5.85 5.73 8.32
CA LEU A 135 -5.68 5.03 9.59
C LEU A 135 -5.57 5.99 10.78
N VAL A 136 -5.83 5.47 11.97
CA VAL A 136 -5.45 6.09 13.24
C VAL A 136 -4.40 5.21 13.90
N THR A 137 -3.28 5.79 14.28
CA THR A 137 -2.22 5.10 15.05
C THR A 137 -2.72 4.84 16.47
N VAL A 138 -2.61 3.60 16.98
CA VAL A 138 -3.16 3.24 18.30
C VAL A 138 -2.09 2.66 19.22
N GLU A 139 -1.45 1.57 18.82
CA GLU A 139 -0.41 0.95 19.65
C GLU A 139 0.98 1.48 19.26
N PRO A 140 1.77 2.05 20.19
CA PRO A 140 3.13 2.47 19.90
C PRO A 140 4.03 1.29 19.55
N GLY A 141 4.95 1.49 18.61
CA GLY A 141 5.89 0.46 18.19
C GLY A 141 6.65 0.84 16.93
N GLY A 142 7.67 0.03 16.61
CA GLY A 142 8.28 0.00 15.29
C GLY A 142 7.67 -1.15 14.50
N TYR A 143 7.15 -0.86 13.32
CA TYR A 143 6.51 -1.85 12.45
C TYR A 143 7.21 -1.91 11.11
N TYR A 144 7.31 -3.12 10.57
CA TYR A 144 8.01 -3.36 9.32
C TYR A 144 7.04 -3.60 8.16
N PHE A 145 7.47 -3.26 6.95
CA PHE A 145 6.75 -3.60 5.73
C PHE A 145 7.69 -4.01 4.59
N THR A 146 7.22 -4.87 3.70
CA THR A 146 7.96 -5.33 2.50
C THR A 146 7.24 -4.96 1.21
N ASP A 147 7.96 -5.02 0.08
CA ASP A 147 7.49 -4.65 -1.26
C ASP A 147 6.88 -5.80 -2.08
N ASP A 148 6.90 -7.02 -1.53
CA ASP A 148 6.37 -8.22 -2.19
C ASP A 148 4.85 -8.14 -2.37
N PRO A 149 4.33 -8.15 -3.61
CA PRO A 149 2.91 -8.29 -3.84
C PRO A 149 2.43 -9.69 -3.45
N ILE A 150 1.17 -9.82 -3.05
CA ILE A 150 0.52 -11.12 -2.84
C ILE A 150 -0.32 -11.43 -4.08
N VAL A 151 0.01 -12.48 -4.82
CA VAL A 151 -0.72 -12.91 -6.02
C VAL A 151 -1.58 -14.13 -5.69
N PHE A 152 -2.81 -14.20 -6.22
CA PHE A 152 -3.69 -15.36 -6.00
C PHE A 152 -3.01 -16.66 -6.44
N GLY A 153 -2.84 -17.60 -5.51
CA GLY A 153 -2.09 -18.85 -5.72
C GLY A 153 -0.78 -18.92 -4.95
N ASP A 154 -0.30 -17.79 -4.42
CA ASP A 154 0.80 -17.79 -3.45
C ASP A 154 0.29 -18.41 -2.15
N ALA A 155 0.80 -19.59 -1.80
CA ALA A 155 0.75 -20.05 -0.42
C ALA A 155 1.37 -18.94 0.42
N TYR A 156 0.68 -18.42 1.44
CA TYR A 156 1.28 -17.54 2.44
C TYR A 156 2.60 -18.21 2.83
N PRO A 157 3.77 -17.66 2.46
CA PRO A 157 4.97 -18.26 2.96
C PRO A 157 4.97 -17.92 4.44
N ASP A 158 4.58 -18.90 5.28
CA ASP A 158 4.89 -18.90 6.71
C ASP A 158 6.40 -18.72 6.93
N SER A 159 7.24 -18.85 5.89
CA SER A 159 8.66 -18.48 5.94
C SER A 159 8.92 -16.97 6.11
N LEU A 160 7.94 -16.08 5.94
CA LEU A 160 8.05 -14.69 6.42
C LEU A 160 7.52 -14.49 7.85
N ALA A 161 6.94 -15.53 8.48
CA ALA A 161 6.84 -15.59 9.95
C ALA A 161 8.21 -15.86 10.61
N LEU A 162 9.26 -16.06 9.79
CA LEU A 162 10.65 -16.26 10.21
C LEU A 162 11.60 -15.30 9.47
N SER A 163 11.23 -14.02 9.31
CA SER A 163 12.30 -13.01 9.40
C SER A 163 12.94 -13.25 10.76
N PRO A 164 14.26 -13.51 10.83
CA PRO A 164 14.90 -14.13 11.98
C PRO A 164 14.50 -13.36 13.23
N ALA A 165 13.75 -14.03 14.12
CA ALA A 165 13.35 -13.56 15.44
C ALA A 165 13.70 -12.09 15.70
N MET A 166 12.88 -11.17 15.20
CA MET A 166 13.05 -9.78 15.59
C MET A 166 12.90 -9.70 17.11
N PRO A 167 13.75 -8.88 17.77
CA PRO A 167 13.98 -8.99 19.19
C PRO A 167 12.66 -8.89 19.94
N ASP A 168 12.53 -9.67 21.02
CA ASP A 168 11.45 -9.61 21.99
C ASP A 168 10.83 -8.19 22.02
N PRO A 169 9.50 -8.01 21.89
CA PRO A 169 8.88 -6.69 22.02
C PRO A 169 9.21 -5.98 23.36
N LYS A 170 9.81 -6.68 24.33
CA LYS A 170 10.40 -6.11 25.55
C LYS A 170 11.83 -5.60 25.39
N ASN A 171 12.59 -6.05 24.38
CA ASN A 171 13.88 -5.50 23.97
C ASN A 171 13.67 -4.26 23.09
N LYS A 172 13.27 -3.17 23.76
CA LYS A 172 13.09 -1.81 23.23
C LYS A 172 14.35 -1.14 22.66
N PHE A 173 15.48 -1.85 22.60
CA PHE A 173 16.80 -1.23 22.42
C PHE A 173 17.22 -0.98 20.96
N PHE A 174 16.59 -1.61 19.96
CA PHE A 174 17.04 -1.44 18.56
C PHE A 174 16.37 -0.29 17.78
N PHE A 175 15.40 0.41 18.37
CA PHE A 175 14.71 1.54 17.71
C PHE A 175 14.81 2.87 18.46
N GLN A 176 15.29 2.88 19.71
CA GLN A 176 15.23 4.08 20.54
C GLN A 176 16.29 5.14 20.17
N GLU A 177 17.39 4.74 19.53
CA GLU A 177 18.49 5.66 19.18
C GLU A 177 18.32 6.28 17.78
N ASP A 178 17.66 5.60 16.84
CA ASP A 178 17.45 6.09 15.46
C ASP A 178 16.08 6.76 15.23
N ILE A 179 15.09 6.54 16.09
CA ILE A 179 13.95 7.44 16.22
C ILE A 179 14.43 8.63 17.05
N ALA A 180 15.31 9.44 16.44
CA ALA A 180 15.79 10.67 17.03
C ALA A 180 14.58 11.55 17.34
N VAL A 181 14.24 11.56 18.64
CA VAL A 181 13.25 12.42 19.26
C VAL A 181 13.63 13.85 18.89
N GLY A 182 12.90 14.44 17.94
CA GLY A 182 12.83 15.87 17.81
C GLY A 182 12.42 16.41 19.17
N SER A 183 13.35 17.12 19.82
CA SER A 183 13.27 17.74 21.14
C SER A 183 11.84 18.05 21.61
N GLY A 184 11.26 17.19 22.45
CA GLY A 184 9.92 17.43 22.98
C GLY A 184 9.27 16.24 23.65
N GLY A 185 9.88 15.68 24.71
CA GLY A 185 9.21 14.73 25.61
C GLY A 185 9.07 13.31 25.06
N ALA A 186 9.06 12.33 25.96
CA ALA A 186 8.89 10.91 25.65
C ALA A 186 7.45 10.58 25.23
N GLU A 187 6.92 11.28 24.21
CA GLU A 187 5.67 10.94 23.58
C GLU A 187 5.87 9.66 22.75
N ARG A 188 5.04 8.67 23.05
CA ARG A 188 4.96 7.34 22.44
C ARG A 188 5.30 7.36 20.94
N ALA A 189 6.48 6.88 20.58
CA ALA A 189 6.93 6.81 19.20
C ALA A 189 6.17 5.73 18.40
N PHE A 190 5.81 6.05 17.16
CA PHE A 190 5.25 5.10 16.20
C PHE A 190 6.08 5.19 14.91
N GLY A 191 6.78 4.12 14.56
CA GLY A 191 7.64 4.09 13.38
C GLY A 191 7.18 3.02 12.40
N ILE A 192 7.20 3.33 11.11
CA ILE A 192 7.13 2.32 10.06
C ILE A 192 8.44 2.30 9.28
N LEU A 193 9.00 1.10 9.11
CA LEU A 193 10.30 0.86 8.50
C LEU A 193 10.14 -0.11 7.32
N ALA A 194 10.61 0.28 6.15
CA ALA A 194 10.65 -0.61 5.00
C ALA A 194 11.81 -1.61 5.14
N VAL A 195 11.53 -2.89 4.87
CA VAL A 195 12.53 -3.97 4.79
C VAL A 195 12.56 -4.46 3.35
N LYS A 196 13.76 -4.79 2.88
CA LYS A 196 14.00 -5.37 1.56
C LYS A 196 13.76 -6.87 1.58
#